data_AF-A0A8C5FT19-F1
#
_entry.id   AF-A0A8C5FT19-F1
#
_cell.length_a   1.000
_cell.length_b   1.000
_cell.length_c   1.000
_cell.angle_alpha   90.00
_cell.angle_beta   90.00
_cell.angle_gamma   90.00
#
_symmetry.space_group_name_H-M   'P 1'
#
loop_
_entity.id
_entity.type
_entity.pdbx_description
1 polymer ?
#
loop_
_entity_poly.entity_id
_entity_poly.type
_entity_poly.pdbx_seq_one_letter_code
_entity_poly.pdbx_strand_id
1 'polypeptide(L)'
;MLSVSLDQARYGCNLVAHGVFQEPSLYTVKALFILDNDGNRLLSKYYDPELYPSMKEQNNFEKNVFNKTHKADNEIAFLEGMTVVYKSSIDLFFYVVGSPQENELMLMSVLNCLFDSLTQILSSCAGCHGNRCGSNAGGWGKNVERRYLLENMEGVFLVVDEIIDGGVILESDPQQVLQKVNYKSDESPLSEQSVAQVIQSAKDQIKWSILK
;
A
#
# COMPACT_ATOMS: atom_id res chain seq x y z
N MET A 1 65.69 6.35 17.29
CA MET A 1 64.41 7.06 17.47
C MET A 1 63.98 7.58 16.12
N LEU A 2 63.17 6.81 15.39
CA LEU A 2 62.43 7.27 14.22
C LEU A 2 61.19 6.37 14.11
N SER A 3 60.07 6.90 14.60
CA SER A 3 58.73 6.42 14.36
C SER A 3 58.24 6.99 13.02
N VAL A 4 57.78 6.14 12.11
CA VAL A 4 57.05 6.54 10.90
C VAL A 4 55.90 5.55 10.69
N SER A 5 54.69 6.10 10.65
CA SER A 5 53.40 5.48 10.29
C SER A 5 53.39 4.85 8.89
N LEU A 6 52.45 3.92 8.64
CA LEU A 6 51.67 3.69 7.40
C LEU A 6 51.03 2.28 7.51
N ASP A 7 49.72 2.14 7.62
CA ASP A 7 48.68 2.21 6.58
C ASP A 7 48.70 1.04 5.56
N GLN A 8 47.51 0.46 5.37
CA GLN A 8 47.06 -0.49 4.33
C GLN A 8 47.81 -1.79 4.03
N ALA A 9 47.14 -2.92 4.30
CA ALA A 9 47.02 -4.07 3.38
C ALA A 9 46.10 -5.15 4.00
N ARG A 10 44.92 -5.44 3.43
CA ARG A 10 44.68 -6.32 2.27
C ARG A 10 44.28 -7.75 2.67
N TYR A 11 43.08 -8.12 2.21
CA TYR A 11 42.65 -9.44 1.75
C TYR A 11 42.76 -10.66 2.67
N GLY A 12 41.59 -11.20 3.01
CA GLY A 12 41.36 -12.64 2.99
C GLY A 12 41.27 -13.33 4.35
N CYS A 13 40.04 -13.57 4.82
CA CYS A 13 39.72 -14.83 5.50
C CYS A 13 38.22 -15.09 5.44
N ASN A 14 37.84 -16.12 4.69
CA ASN A 14 36.53 -16.77 4.77
C ASN A 14 36.51 -17.75 5.95
N LEU A 15 35.31 -17.91 6.50
CA LEU A 15 34.81 -19.01 7.35
C LEU A 15 35.24 -19.03 8.82
N VAL A 16 34.37 -18.53 9.72
CA VAL A 16 33.67 -19.35 10.73
C VAL A 16 32.29 -18.74 11.00
N ALA A 17 31.27 -19.60 11.03
CA ALA A 17 29.88 -19.30 11.32
C ALA A 17 29.67 -18.61 12.68
N HIS A 18 29.12 -17.40 12.65
CA HIS A 18 28.24 -16.88 13.68
C HIS A 18 27.09 -16.20 12.93
N GLY A 19 25.85 -16.61 13.23
CA GLY A 19 24.66 -15.96 12.71
C GLY A 19 24.75 -14.48 13.01
N VAL A 20 25.02 -13.68 11.97
CA VAL A 20 24.84 -12.25 12.03
C VAL A 20 23.33 -12.07 12.10
N PHE A 21 22.80 -11.93 13.32
CA PHE A 21 21.56 -11.21 13.52
C PHE A 21 21.83 -9.81 12.98
N GLN A 22 21.55 -9.62 11.70
CA GLN A 22 21.53 -8.30 11.10
C GLN A 22 20.49 -7.53 11.89
N GLU A 23 20.89 -6.41 12.50
CA GLU A 23 19.96 -5.57 13.26
C GLU A 23 18.75 -5.29 12.36
N PRO A 24 17.51 -5.44 12.87
CA PRO A 24 16.33 -5.22 12.06
C PRO A 24 16.40 -3.79 11.51
N SER A 25 16.59 -3.68 10.20
CA SER A 25 16.58 -2.38 9.55
C SER A 25 15.15 -1.87 9.56
N LEU A 26 14.96 -0.63 10.01
CA LEU A 26 13.66 0.04 9.97
C LEU A 26 13.06 0.11 8.55
N TYR A 27 13.92 0.00 7.53
CA TYR A 27 13.60 0.00 6.11
C TYR A 27 13.17 -1.39 5.62
N THR A 28 11.96 -1.79 6.02
CA THR A 28 11.39 -3.10 5.69
C THR A 28 11.00 -3.20 4.20
N VAL A 29 10.45 -2.12 3.62
CA VAL A 29 9.95 -2.13 2.25
C VAL A 29 10.99 -1.53 1.30
N LYS A 30 11.38 -2.29 0.30
CA LYS A 30 12.37 -1.91 -0.71
C LYS A 30 11.73 -1.35 -1.98
N ALA A 31 10.59 -1.91 -2.38
CA ALA A 31 9.81 -1.40 -3.49
C ALA A 31 8.32 -1.73 -3.36
N LEU A 32 7.49 -0.90 -3.98
CA LEU A 32 6.06 -1.11 -4.17
C LEU A 32 5.71 -0.74 -5.61
N PHE A 33 5.04 -1.63 -6.33
CA PHE A 33 4.62 -1.34 -7.69
C PHE A 33 3.32 -2.06 -8.05
N ILE A 34 2.60 -1.44 -8.99
CA ILE A 34 1.34 -1.93 -9.52
C ILE A 34 1.51 -2.07 -11.02
N LEU A 35 1.25 -3.28 -11.51
CA LEU A 35 1.30 -3.62 -12.93
C LEU A 35 -0.10 -3.92 -13.45
N ASP A 36 -0.29 -3.75 -14.75
CA ASP A 36 -1.47 -4.22 -15.44
C ASP A 36 -1.38 -5.70 -15.83
N ASN A 37 -2.43 -6.20 -16.48
CA ASN A 37 -2.50 -7.56 -17.01
C ASN A 37 -1.48 -7.89 -18.12
N ASP A 38 -0.86 -6.89 -18.73
CA ASP A 38 0.16 -7.06 -19.76
C ASP A 38 1.59 -6.89 -19.19
N GLY A 39 1.71 -6.62 -17.88
CA GLY A 39 2.97 -6.36 -17.19
C GLY A 39 3.52 -4.95 -17.39
N ASN A 40 2.73 -4.00 -17.90
CA ASN A 40 3.11 -2.59 -17.94
C ASN A 40 2.92 -1.94 -16.57
N ARG A 41 3.88 -1.08 -16.23
CA ARG A 41 3.89 -0.30 -15.01
C ARG A 41 2.78 0.75 -14.99
N LEU A 42 1.95 0.72 -13.94
CA LEU A 42 0.98 1.78 -13.63
C LEU A 42 1.51 2.70 -12.52
N LEU A 43 2.10 2.10 -11.48
CA LEU A 43 2.74 2.81 -10.37
C LEU A 43 3.99 2.07 -9.94
N SER A 44 5.05 2.79 -9.58
CA SER A 44 6.24 2.22 -8.96
C SER A 44 6.88 3.21 -7.98
N LYS A 45 7.18 2.77 -6.77
CA LYS A 45 8.04 3.46 -5.80
C LYS A 45 9.14 2.51 -5.35
N TYR A 46 10.37 2.96 -5.49
CA TYR A 46 11.57 2.26 -5.02
C TYR A 46 12.19 3.10 -3.91
N TYR A 47 12.35 2.50 -2.74
CA TYR A 47 12.81 3.19 -1.53
C TYR A 47 14.30 2.98 -1.26
N ASP A 48 14.94 2.07 -2.01
CA ASP A 48 16.36 1.79 -1.93
C ASP A 48 17.06 2.20 -3.25
N PRO A 49 17.73 3.37 -3.28
CA PRO A 49 18.42 3.85 -4.48
C PRO A 49 19.61 2.99 -4.90
N GLU A 50 20.17 2.18 -3.99
CA GLU A 50 21.36 1.38 -4.28
C GLU A 50 21.01 0.09 -5.03
N LEU A 51 19.82 -0.47 -4.81
CA LEU A 51 19.38 -1.72 -5.43
C LEU A 51 19.00 -1.56 -6.91
N TYR A 52 18.25 -0.51 -7.24
CA TYR A 52 17.74 -0.29 -8.60
C TYR A 52 17.88 1.18 -9.04
N PRO A 53 19.12 1.65 -9.27
CA PRO A 53 19.40 3.07 -9.53
C PRO A 53 18.86 3.54 -10.88
N SER A 54 18.73 2.66 -11.88
CA SER A 54 18.24 3.02 -13.20
C SER A 54 16.80 2.52 -13.46
N MET A 55 16.04 3.34 -14.20
CA MET A 55 14.71 2.94 -14.70
C MET A 55 14.76 1.64 -15.53
N LYS A 56 15.88 1.35 -16.19
CA LYS A 56 16.05 0.12 -16.98
C LYS A 56 16.11 -1.11 -16.09
N GLU A 57 16.85 -1.05 -14.97
CA GLU A 57 16.94 -2.15 -14.01
C GLU A 57 15.61 -2.39 -13.31
N GLN A 58 14.93 -1.32 -12.91
CA GLN A 58 13.57 -1.41 -12.34
C GLN A 58 12.61 -2.12 -13.29
N ASN A 59 12.57 -1.70 -14.57
CA ASN A 59 11.73 -2.33 -15.58
C ASN A 59 12.08 -3.80 -15.85
N ASN A 60 13.37 -4.16 -15.78
CA ASN A 60 13.79 -5.56 -15.92
C ASN A 60 13.33 -6.40 -14.73
N PHE A 61 13.47 -5.87 -13.51
CA PHE A 61 13.00 -6.52 -12.29
C PHE A 61 11.49 -6.75 -12.31
N GLU A 62 10.70 -5.71 -12.63
CA GLU A 62 9.24 -5.80 -12.73
C GLU A 62 8.79 -6.87 -13.74
N LYS A 63 9.43 -6.91 -14.92
CA LYS A 63 9.17 -7.94 -15.93
C LYS A 63 9.50 -9.34 -15.42
N ASN A 64 10.61 -9.50 -14.70
CA ASN A 64 11.01 -10.79 -14.13
C ASN A 64 10.03 -11.28 -13.07
N VAL A 65 9.55 -10.36 -12.22
CA VAL A 65 8.52 -10.65 -11.21
C VAL A 65 7.21 -11.04 -11.91
N PHE A 66 6.71 -10.20 -12.81
CA PHE A 66 5.45 -10.43 -13.52
C PHE A 66 5.44 -11.78 -14.27
N ASN A 67 6.52 -12.09 -15.01
CA ASN A 67 6.63 -13.34 -15.75
C ASN A 67 6.50 -14.58 -14.86
N LYS A 68 6.94 -14.50 -13.60
CA LYS A 68 6.88 -15.62 -12.66
C LYS A 68 5.59 -15.65 -11.84
N THR A 69 4.95 -14.52 -11.61
CA THR A 69 3.77 -14.43 -10.72
C THR A 69 2.43 -14.40 -11.47
N HIS A 70 2.35 -13.89 -12.70
CA HIS A 70 1.07 -13.64 -13.38
C HIS A 70 0.20 -14.90 -13.60
N LYS A 71 0.82 -16.08 -13.64
CA LYS A 71 0.16 -17.40 -13.80
C LYS A 71 0.08 -18.20 -12.51
N ALA A 72 0.68 -17.71 -11.43
CA ALA A 72 0.80 -18.44 -10.19
C ALA A 72 -0.19 -17.90 -9.15
N ASP A 73 -0.98 -18.80 -8.57
CA ASP A 73 -1.98 -18.49 -7.54
C ASP A 73 -1.38 -18.40 -6.12
N ASN A 74 -0.07 -18.12 -6.04
CA ASN A 74 0.61 -17.88 -4.77
C ASN A 74 0.44 -16.41 -4.37
N GLU A 75 0.63 -16.11 -3.09
CA GLU A 75 0.64 -14.72 -2.59
C GLU A 75 2.07 -14.23 -2.27
N ILE A 76 3.03 -15.15 -2.28
CA ILE A 76 4.42 -14.92 -1.87
C ILE A 76 5.36 -15.62 -2.86
N ALA A 77 6.41 -14.93 -3.26
CA ALA A 77 7.47 -15.44 -4.11
C ALA A 77 8.84 -14.94 -3.65
N PHE A 78 9.87 -15.77 -3.79
CA PHE A 78 11.25 -15.39 -3.53
C PHE A 78 12.01 -15.24 -4.85
N LEU A 79 12.36 -14.00 -5.22
CA LEU A 79 12.86 -13.65 -6.54
C LEU A 79 14.05 -12.70 -6.46
N GLU A 80 15.13 -13.01 -7.19
CA GLU A 80 16.36 -12.20 -7.22
C GLU A 80 16.97 -11.91 -5.83
N GLY A 81 16.77 -12.83 -4.88
CA GLY A 81 17.22 -12.62 -3.50
C GLY A 81 16.35 -11.65 -2.72
N MET A 82 15.12 -11.40 -3.16
CA MET A 82 14.14 -10.53 -2.49
C MET A 82 12.87 -11.32 -2.18
N THR A 83 12.22 -10.93 -1.09
CA THR A 83 10.90 -11.45 -0.74
C THR A 83 9.85 -10.56 -1.39
N VAL A 84 9.04 -11.15 -2.26
CA VAL A 84 7.97 -10.45 -3.00
C VAL A 84 6.64 -11.01 -2.55
N VAL A 85 5.81 -10.17 -1.94
CA VAL A 85 4.40 -10.49 -1.69
C VAL A 85 3.55 -9.81 -2.75
N TYR A 86 2.54 -10.51 -3.24
CA TYR A 86 1.73 -10.01 -4.34
C TYR A 86 0.29 -10.47 -4.26
N LYS A 87 -0.58 -9.66 -4.86
CA LYS A 87 -2.03 -9.92 -4.94
C LYS A 87 -2.52 -9.49 -6.31
N SER A 88 -3.31 -10.34 -6.96
CA SER A 88 -3.94 -10.03 -8.24
C SER A 88 -5.41 -9.66 -8.03
N SER A 89 -5.92 -8.78 -8.89
CA SER A 89 -7.33 -8.38 -8.95
C SER A 89 -7.69 -8.17 -10.42
N ILE A 90 -8.52 -9.03 -10.99
CA ILE A 90 -8.95 -9.04 -12.42
C ILE A 90 -7.83 -8.70 -13.42
N ASP A 91 -7.53 -7.42 -13.62
CA ASP A 91 -6.60 -6.85 -14.59
C ASP A 91 -5.41 -6.08 -13.98
N LEU A 92 -5.23 -6.18 -12.66
CA LEU A 92 -4.20 -5.50 -11.87
C LEU A 92 -3.42 -6.47 -10.99
N PHE A 93 -2.14 -6.19 -10.85
CA PHE A 93 -1.21 -6.92 -9.98
C PHE A 93 -0.50 -5.96 -9.04
N PHE A 94 -0.67 -6.18 -7.74
CA PHE A 94 -0.08 -5.39 -6.66
C PHE A 94 1.11 -6.14 -6.08
N TYR A 95 2.25 -5.45 -5.95
CA TYR A 95 3.49 -6.04 -5.45
C TYR A 95 4.08 -5.18 -4.35
N VAL A 96 4.54 -5.84 -3.28
CA VAL A 96 5.37 -5.26 -2.24
C VAL A 96 6.63 -6.12 -2.09
N VAL A 97 7.78 -5.48 -2.08
CA VAL A 97 9.09 -6.14 -2.06
C VAL A 97 9.84 -5.74 -0.80
N GLY A 98 10.37 -6.74 -0.10
CA GLY A 98 11.25 -6.58 1.05
C GLY A 98 12.56 -7.34 0.88
N SER A 99 13.46 -7.13 1.83
CA SER A 99 14.74 -7.86 1.90
C SER A 99 14.48 -9.37 2.14
N PRO A 100 15.43 -10.26 1.80
CA PRO A 100 15.23 -11.71 1.92
C PRO A 100 15.02 -12.21 3.35
N GLN A 101 15.35 -11.41 4.37
CA GLN A 101 15.18 -11.74 5.78
C GLN A 101 13.93 -11.08 6.41
N GLU A 102 13.18 -10.28 5.65
CA GLU A 102 11.99 -9.60 6.19
C GLU A 102 10.86 -10.58 6.46
N ASN A 103 10.04 -10.25 7.46
CA ASN A 103 8.84 -11.03 7.77
C ASN A 103 7.77 -10.83 6.69
N GLU A 104 7.38 -11.92 6.02
CA GLU A 104 6.42 -11.85 4.92
C GLU A 104 5.04 -11.38 5.39
N LEU A 105 4.65 -11.68 6.64
CA LEU A 105 3.38 -11.23 7.22
C LEU A 105 3.32 -9.70 7.35
N MET A 106 4.46 -9.07 7.64
CA MET A 106 4.54 -7.61 7.71
C MET A 106 4.34 -7.01 6.31
N LEU A 107 5.02 -7.54 5.29
CA LEU A 107 4.83 -7.10 3.91
C LEU A 107 3.39 -7.35 3.42
N MET A 108 2.80 -8.49 3.82
CA MET A 108 1.41 -8.83 3.50
C MET A 108 0.43 -7.85 4.14
N SER A 109 0.70 -7.37 5.36
CA SER A 109 -0.13 -6.36 6.02
C SER A 109 -0.13 -5.03 5.23
N VAL A 110 1.01 -4.62 4.70
CA VAL A 110 1.16 -3.43 3.84
C VAL A 110 0.38 -3.62 2.53
N LEU A 111 0.55 -4.77 1.89
CA LEU A 111 -0.14 -5.10 0.64
C LEU A 111 -1.67 -5.10 0.80
N ASN A 112 -2.16 -5.71 1.88
CA ASN A 112 -3.60 -5.72 2.19
C ASN A 112 -4.11 -4.33 2.56
N CYS A 113 -3.36 -3.56 3.34
CA CYS A 113 -3.70 -2.17 3.67
C CYS A 113 -3.86 -1.31 2.41
N LEU A 114 -2.91 -1.42 1.47
CA LEU A 114 -2.98 -0.75 0.17
C LEU A 114 -4.25 -1.19 -0.58
N PHE A 115 -4.44 -2.49 -0.76
CA PHE A 115 -5.55 -3.04 -1.53
C PHE A 115 -6.91 -2.61 -0.96
N ASP A 116 -7.10 -2.69 0.36
CA ASP A 116 -8.35 -2.34 1.02
C ASP A 116 -8.61 -0.82 1.02
N SER A 117 -7.55 -0.01 1.14
CA SER A 117 -7.65 1.46 1.04
C SER A 117 -8.06 1.89 -0.37
N LEU A 118 -7.40 1.32 -1.39
CA LEU A 118 -7.73 1.60 -2.79
C LEU A 118 -9.13 1.11 -3.15
N THR A 119 -9.52 -0.06 -2.67
CA THR A 119 -10.88 -0.57 -2.87
C THR A 119 -11.94 0.41 -2.36
N GLN A 120 -11.71 1.03 -1.19
CA GLN A 120 -12.65 1.99 -0.61
C GLN A 120 -12.72 3.31 -1.39
N ILE A 121 -11.56 3.88 -1.75
CA ILE A 121 -11.49 5.11 -2.54
C ILE A 121 -12.13 4.92 -3.92
N LEU A 122 -11.80 3.82 -4.59
CA LEU A 122 -12.25 3.54 -5.96
C LEU A 122 -13.73 3.11 -6.01
N SER A 123 -14.22 2.41 -4.98
CA SER A 123 -15.64 2.06 -4.86
C SER A 123 -16.53 3.26 -4.52
N SER A 124 -15.98 4.33 -3.95
CA SER A 124 -16.74 5.55 -3.68
C SER A 124 -17.10 6.32 -4.96
N CYS A 125 -16.38 6.10 -6.07
CA CYS A 125 -16.54 6.85 -7.32
C CYS A 125 -17.40 6.16 -8.38
N ALA A 126 -17.74 4.87 -8.24
CA ALA A 126 -18.58 4.16 -9.19
C ALA A 126 -20.08 4.43 -8.96
N GLY A 127 -20.54 5.65 -9.24
CA GLY A 127 -21.91 5.85 -9.75
C GLY A 127 -23.09 5.97 -8.79
N CYS A 128 -22.96 6.55 -7.59
CA CYS A 128 -24.16 7.02 -6.87
C CYS A 128 -24.56 8.44 -7.36
N HIS A 129 -24.94 8.58 -8.64
CA HIS A 129 -25.89 9.65 -9.05
C HIS A 129 -27.30 9.13 -8.70
N GLY A 130 -27.68 9.28 -7.44
CA GLY A 130 -29.03 8.96 -6.97
C GLY A 130 -29.08 8.07 -5.73
N ASN A 131 -29.93 8.47 -4.79
CA ASN A 131 -30.30 7.82 -3.52
C ASN A 131 -30.70 6.35 -3.66
N ARG A 132 -29.75 5.44 -3.88
CA ARG A 132 -29.96 3.99 -3.78
C ARG A 132 -28.75 3.19 -3.34
N CYS A 133 -27.76 3.83 -2.73
CA CYS A 133 -26.66 3.15 -2.04
C CYS A 133 -27.12 2.88 -0.59
N GLY A 134 -28.06 1.93 -0.47
CA GLY A 134 -28.62 1.45 0.79
C GLY A 134 -27.57 0.70 1.60
N SER A 135 -27.61 0.92 2.90
CA SER A 135 -26.70 0.48 3.95
C SER A 135 -26.65 -1.04 4.22
N ASN A 136 -26.70 -1.88 3.17
CA ASN A 136 -26.56 -3.35 3.25
C ASN A 136 -25.91 -3.95 1.98
N ALA A 137 -24.84 -3.35 1.47
CA ALA A 137 -24.01 -3.98 0.43
C ALA A 137 -23.05 -5.03 1.05
N GLY A 138 -23.63 -6.11 1.60
CA GLY A 138 -22.90 -7.32 1.88
C GLY A 138 -22.61 -8.06 0.58
N GLY A 139 -21.33 -8.32 0.31
CA GLY A 139 -20.90 -9.45 -0.52
C GLY A 139 -21.04 -9.33 -2.04
N TRP A 140 -20.65 -8.22 -2.66
CA TRP A 140 -20.19 -8.24 -4.05
C TRP A 140 -18.72 -7.86 -4.07
N GLY A 141 -17.88 -8.74 -4.61
CA GLY A 141 -16.43 -8.58 -4.70
C GLY A 141 -16.11 -7.23 -5.31
N LYS A 142 -15.65 -6.30 -4.48
CA LYS A 142 -15.19 -4.98 -4.91
C LYS A 142 -13.79 -5.18 -5.48
N ASN A 143 -13.73 -5.63 -6.73
CA ASN A 143 -12.46 -5.78 -7.41
C ASN A 143 -11.96 -4.40 -7.82
N VAL A 144 -10.68 -4.16 -7.60
CA VAL A 144 -10.01 -2.98 -8.09
C VAL A 144 -9.68 -3.23 -9.55
N GLU A 145 -10.27 -2.43 -10.44
CA GLU A 145 -10.05 -2.51 -11.90
C GLU A 145 -9.12 -1.38 -12.37
N ARG A 146 -8.34 -1.65 -13.42
CA ARG A 146 -7.40 -0.68 -14.01
C ARG A 146 -8.04 0.67 -14.30
N ARG A 147 -9.26 0.68 -14.84
CA ARG A 147 -9.95 1.90 -15.26
C ARG A 147 -10.10 2.89 -14.10
N TYR A 148 -10.66 2.42 -12.97
CA TYR A 148 -10.92 3.29 -11.82
C TYR A 148 -9.62 3.75 -11.15
N LEU A 149 -8.61 2.86 -11.11
CA LEU A 149 -7.29 3.20 -10.57
C LEU A 149 -6.63 4.34 -11.36
N LEU A 150 -6.71 4.29 -12.70
CA LEU A 150 -6.19 5.34 -13.58
C LEU A 150 -6.97 6.66 -13.47
N GLU A 151 -8.28 6.60 -13.24
CA GLU A 151 -9.12 7.78 -13.04
C GLU A 151 -8.81 8.51 -11.72
N ASN A 152 -8.27 7.82 -10.71
CA ASN A 152 -8.01 8.38 -9.37
C ASN A 152 -6.55 8.22 -8.90
N MET A 153 -5.58 8.38 -9.82
CA MET A 153 -4.15 8.20 -9.50
C MET A 153 -3.64 9.10 -8.37
N GLU A 154 -4.16 10.32 -8.23
CA GLU A 154 -3.78 11.22 -7.14
C GLU A 154 -4.09 10.61 -5.76
N GLY A 155 -5.29 10.02 -5.61
CA GLY A 155 -5.68 9.31 -4.40
C GLY A 155 -4.80 8.08 -4.15
N VAL A 156 -4.43 7.36 -5.20
CA VAL A 156 -3.51 6.21 -5.10
C VAL A 156 -2.15 6.64 -4.56
N PHE A 157 -1.59 7.75 -5.06
CA PHE A 157 -0.29 8.26 -4.57
C PHE A 157 -0.35 8.64 -3.09
N LEU A 158 -1.40 9.37 -2.67
CA LEU A 158 -1.58 9.77 -1.28
C LEU A 158 -1.71 8.56 -0.35
N VAL A 159 -2.49 7.55 -0.73
CA VAL A 159 -2.59 6.30 0.03
C VAL A 159 -1.22 5.65 0.19
N VAL A 160 -0.43 5.56 -0.88
CA VAL A 160 0.90 4.96 -0.78
C VAL A 160 1.82 5.76 0.14
N ASP A 161 1.79 7.09 0.09
CA ASP A 161 2.59 7.96 0.96
C ASP A 161 2.21 7.85 2.45
N GLU A 162 0.93 7.65 2.77
CA GLU A 162 0.48 7.45 4.16
C GLU A 162 0.81 6.05 4.70
N ILE A 163 0.98 5.04 3.83
CA ILE A 163 1.33 3.67 4.23
C ILE A 163 2.85 3.53 4.39
N ILE A 164 3.64 4.05 3.45
CA ILE A 164 5.09 3.88 3.41
C ILE A 164 5.78 5.23 3.15
N ASP A 165 6.73 5.58 4.01
CA ASP A 165 7.64 6.69 3.80
C ASP A 165 9.09 6.23 3.86
N GLY A 166 9.85 6.47 2.78
CA GLY A 166 11.26 6.10 2.68
C GLY A 166 11.55 4.60 2.89
N GLY A 167 10.57 3.71 2.72
CA GLY A 167 10.71 2.26 2.97
C GLY A 167 10.38 1.84 4.41
N VAL A 168 9.98 2.78 5.26
CA VAL A 168 9.44 2.55 6.60
C VAL A 168 7.93 2.47 6.53
N ILE A 169 7.34 1.47 7.17
CA ILE A 169 5.89 1.32 7.27
C ILE A 169 5.37 2.29 8.32
N LEU A 170 4.54 3.25 7.90
CA LEU A 170 3.91 4.23 8.78
C LEU A 170 2.56 3.73 9.31
N GLU A 171 1.76 3.14 8.43
CA GLU A 171 0.43 2.62 8.76
C GLU A 171 0.15 1.30 8.03
N SER A 172 -0.59 0.42 8.71
CA SER A 172 -1.05 -0.86 8.16
C SER A 172 -2.56 -1.07 8.33
N ASP A 173 -3.28 -0.12 8.94
CA ASP A 173 -4.74 -0.13 9.00
C ASP A 173 -5.32 0.78 7.90
N PRO A 174 -6.09 0.22 6.94
CA PRO A 174 -6.68 1.00 5.86
C PRO A 174 -7.62 2.10 6.38
N GLN A 175 -8.30 1.92 7.52
CA GLN A 175 -9.19 2.96 8.05
C GLN A 175 -8.42 4.20 8.52
N GLN A 176 -7.24 4.01 9.11
CA GLN A 176 -6.38 5.11 9.53
C GLN A 176 -5.80 5.85 8.33
N VAL A 177 -5.35 5.11 7.31
CA VAL A 177 -4.84 5.68 6.07
C VAL A 177 -5.90 6.56 5.41
N LEU A 178 -7.14 6.08 5.28
CA LEU A 178 -8.23 6.84 4.66
C LEU A 178 -8.60 8.11 5.44
N GLN A 179 -8.53 8.08 6.76
CA GLN A 179 -8.74 9.27 7.59
C GLN A 179 -7.66 10.32 7.35
N LYS A 180 -6.39 9.91 7.21
CA LYS A 180 -5.25 10.81 7.01
C LYS A 180 -5.16 11.38 5.61
N VAL A 181 -5.42 10.55 4.59
CA VAL A 181 -5.48 10.97 3.19
C VAL A 181 -6.55 12.07 2.99
N ASN A 182 -7.51 12.19 3.94
CA ASN A 182 -8.62 13.16 3.89
C ASN A 182 -9.19 13.20 2.47
N TYR A 183 -9.47 12.00 1.93
CA TYR A 183 -10.01 11.84 0.59
C TYR A 183 -11.42 12.44 0.57
N LYS A 184 -11.47 13.76 0.38
CA LYS A 184 -12.68 14.48 0.06
C LYS A 184 -12.90 14.25 -1.43
N SER A 185 -13.54 13.15 -1.78
CA SER A 185 -14.48 13.23 -2.89
C SER A 185 -15.42 14.39 -2.51
N ASP A 186 -15.42 15.47 -3.29
CA ASP A 186 -16.36 16.56 -3.13
C ASP A 186 -17.78 15.99 -3.12
N GLU A 187 -18.31 15.77 -1.92
CA GLU A 187 -19.70 15.64 -1.47
C GLU A 187 -19.64 15.45 0.05
N SER A 188 -19.28 16.53 0.76
CA SER A 188 -19.65 16.64 2.17
C SER A 188 -21.16 16.79 2.27
N PRO A 189 -21.83 15.90 3.02
CA PRO A 189 -22.75 16.39 4.03
C PRO A 189 -22.39 15.79 5.40
N LEU A 190 -21.10 15.74 5.75
CA LEU A 190 -20.66 15.43 7.12
C LEU A 190 -21.05 16.54 8.13
N SER A 191 -21.39 17.74 7.66
CA SER A 191 -22.05 18.76 8.47
C SER A 191 -23.55 18.49 8.66
N GLU A 192 -24.21 17.68 7.82
CA GLU A 192 -25.65 17.44 7.93
C GLU A 192 -25.99 16.27 8.86
N GLN A 193 -25.11 15.28 9.06
CA GLN A 193 -25.43 14.14 9.93
C GLN A 193 -25.52 14.53 11.42
N SER A 194 -24.63 15.43 11.87
CA SER A 194 -24.70 15.96 13.25
C SER A 194 -25.90 16.91 13.42
N VAL A 195 -26.15 17.78 12.43
CA VAL A 195 -27.25 18.75 12.48
C VAL A 195 -28.62 18.07 12.35
N ALA A 196 -28.77 17.04 11.52
CA ALA A 196 -30.01 16.28 11.40
C ALA A 196 -30.35 15.53 12.70
N GLN A 197 -29.36 14.92 13.36
CA GLN A 197 -29.57 14.28 14.67
C GLN A 197 -29.95 15.29 15.77
N VAL A 198 -29.34 16.48 15.76
CA VAL A 198 -29.65 17.56 16.71
C VAL A 198 -31.05 18.13 16.46
N ILE A 199 -31.43 18.36 15.20
CA ILE A 199 -32.78 18.85 14.83
C ILE A 199 -33.85 17.80 15.18
N GLN A 200 -33.58 16.51 14.96
CA GLN A 200 -34.50 15.44 15.32
C GLN A 200 -34.73 15.39 16.84
N SER A 201 -33.64 15.49 17.62
CA SER A 201 -33.73 15.54 19.09
C SER A 201 -34.49 16.76 19.60
N ALA A 202 -34.31 17.93 18.97
CA ALA A 202 -35.06 19.14 19.30
C ALA A 202 -36.56 19.02 18.98
N LYS A 203 -36.92 18.38 17.86
CA LYS A 203 -38.32 18.12 17.49
C LYS A 203 -39.03 17.24 18.52
N ASP A 204 -38.35 16.19 18.99
CA ASP A 204 -38.92 15.28 19.98
C ASP A 204 -39.12 15.99 21.34
N GLN A 205 -38.19 16.85 21.76
CA GLN A 205 -38.35 17.64 22.99
C GLN A 205 -39.52 18.65 22.92
N ILE A 206 -39.75 19.27 21.76
CA ILE A 206 -40.90 20.16 21.56
C ILE A 206 -42.22 19.38 21.59
N LYS A 207 -42.27 18.19 21.00
CA LYS A 207 -43.46 17.32 21.01
C LYS A 207 -43.90 16.96 22.43
N TRP A 208 -42.96 16.61 23.31
CA TRP A 208 -43.25 16.32 24.72
C TRP A 208 -43.67 17.57 25.51
N SER A 209 -43.19 18.76 25.12
CA SER A 209 -43.52 20.02 25.78
C SER A 209 -44.91 20.57 25.43
N ILE A 210 -45.48 20.19 24.28
CA ILE A 210 -46.81 20.61 23.82
C ILE A 210 -47.93 19.68 24.32
N LEU A 211 -47.60 18.45 24.71
CA LEU A 211 -48.55 17.44 25.21
C LEU A 211 -48.83 17.55 26.73
N LYS A 212 -48.47 18.67 27.37
CA LYS A 212 -48.74 18.96 28.78
C LYS A 212 -49.42 20.31 28.91
#